data_AF-A0AAD8GUL1-F1
#
_entry.id   AF-A0AAD8GUL1-F1
#
_cell.length_a   1.000
_cell.length_b   1.000
_cell.length_c   1.000
_cell.angle_alpha   90.00
_cell.angle_beta   90.00
_cell.angle_gamma   90.00
#
_symmetry.space_group_name_H-M   'P 1'
#
loop_
_entity.id
_entity.type
_entity.pdbx_description
1 polymer ?
#
loop_
_entity_poly.entity_id
_entity_poly.type
_entity_poly.pdbx_seq_one_letter_code
_entity_poly.pdbx_strand_id
1 'polypeptide(L)'
;MFMANSLLISLLVLLSAIYFVTAQQKVTNSINQSSSLTPTGNSSWLSPSGLSAFEFHLQGNNRYRLEIFIVRLVVNNTIVWTTNQDDPHVSDDVTLHLNIDGRLILQHKFLDSNTYVVNHDQSISSASMLDTGNFVLYDSN
;
A
#
# COMPACT_ATOMS: atom_id res chain seq x y z
N MET A 1 -19.45 46.00 -8.93
CA MET A 1 -18.01 45.68 -8.67
C MET A 1 -17.80 44.92 -7.36
N PHE A 2 -18.38 45.34 -6.24
CA PHE A 2 -18.20 44.69 -4.92
C PHE A 2 -18.66 43.22 -4.81
N MET A 3 -19.80 42.83 -5.42
CA MET A 3 -20.31 41.45 -5.34
C MET A 3 -19.43 40.42 -6.07
N ALA A 4 -18.84 40.80 -7.21
CA ALA A 4 -17.97 39.91 -7.99
C ALA A 4 -16.66 39.61 -7.24
N ASN A 5 -16.09 40.60 -6.53
CA ASN A 5 -14.92 40.39 -5.68
C ASN A 5 -15.22 39.44 -4.51
N SER A 6 -16.39 39.56 -3.89
CA SER A 6 -16.79 38.67 -2.78
C SER A 6 -16.90 37.21 -3.22
N LEU A 7 -17.49 36.96 -4.41
CA LEU A 7 -17.58 35.62 -5.00
C LEU A 7 -16.21 35.05 -5.35
N LEU A 8 -15.30 35.86 -5.89
CA LEU A 8 -13.93 35.45 -6.23
C LEU A 8 -13.13 35.05 -4.97
N ILE A 9 -13.27 35.82 -3.88
CA ILE A 9 -12.60 35.54 -2.61
C ILE A 9 -13.15 34.25 -2.00
N SER A 10 -14.47 34.07 -1.99
CA SER A 10 -15.10 32.84 -1.49
C SER A 10 -14.64 31.59 -2.29
N LEU A 11 -14.55 31.72 -3.61
CA LEU A 11 -14.03 30.66 -4.48
C LEU A 11 -12.56 30.34 -4.18
N LEU A 12 -11.70 31.35 -4.01
CA LEU A 12 -10.29 31.17 -3.64
C LEU A 12 -10.13 30.49 -2.28
N VAL A 13 -10.95 30.85 -1.29
CA VAL A 13 -10.95 30.20 0.03
C VAL A 13 -11.38 28.74 -0.10
N LEU A 14 -12.43 28.45 -0.88
CA LEU A 14 -12.89 27.08 -1.12
C LEU A 14 -11.82 26.22 -1.81
N LEU A 15 -11.18 26.76 -2.86
CA LEU A 15 -10.06 26.08 -3.52
C LEU A 15 -8.92 25.84 -2.55
N SER A 16 -8.51 26.84 -1.77
CA SER A 16 -7.43 26.69 -0.79
C SER A 16 -7.74 25.60 0.24
N ALA A 17 -8.97 25.53 0.75
CA ALA A 17 -9.39 24.52 1.70
C ALA A 17 -9.31 23.11 1.10
N ILE A 18 -9.71 22.93 -0.16
CA ILE A 18 -9.59 21.65 -0.88
C ILE A 18 -8.11 21.27 -1.08
N TYR A 19 -7.23 22.23 -1.40
CA TYR A 19 -5.79 22.00 -1.50
C TYR A 19 -5.16 21.61 -0.15
N PHE A 20 -5.56 22.24 0.96
CA PHE A 20 -5.04 21.87 2.28
C PHE A 20 -5.52 20.49 2.75
N VAL A 21 -6.78 20.14 2.49
CA VAL A 21 -7.32 18.81 2.83
C VAL A 21 -6.61 17.71 2.03
N THR A 22 -6.35 17.93 0.74
CA THR A 22 -5.59 16.98 -0.10
C THR A 22 -4.11 16.92 0.28
N ALA A 23 -3.50 18.02 0.73
CA ALA A 23 -2.11 18.04 1.19
C ALA A 23 -1.90 17.37 2.55
N GLN A 24 -2.89 17.41 3.45
CA GLN A 24 -2.84 16.71 4.76
C GLN A 24 -3.02 15.20 4.65
N GLN A 25 -3.53 14.69 3.52
CA GLN A 25 -3.58 13.26 3.24
C GLN A 25 -2.24 12.72 2.70
N LYS A 26 -1.15 13.50 2.82
CA LYS A 26 0.21 12.96 2.70
C LYS A 26 0.55 12.18 3.97
N VAL A 27 -0.14 11.05 4.16
CA VAL A 27 0.32 10.02 5.08
C VAL A 27 1.73 9.67 4.60
N THR A 28 2.73 9.85 5.47
CA THR A 28 4.02 9.21 5.26
C THR A 28 3.75 7.70 5.26
N ASN A 29 3.47 7.10 4.10
CA ASN A 29 3.25 5.66 3.94
C ASN A 29 4.57 4.89 4.03
N SER A 30 5.39 5.27 5.04
CA SER A 30 6.55 4.54 5.46
C SER A 30 6.08 3.39 6.33
N ILE A 31 6.33 2.19 5.85
CA ILE A 31 6.08 0.94 6.54
C ILE A 31 7.33 0.67 7.35
N ASN A 32 7.23 0.89 8.65
CA ASN A 32 8.35 0.68 9.56
C ASN A 32 8.42 -0.79 9.97
N GLN A 33 9.56 -1.20 10.54
CA GLN A 33 9.66 -2.48 11.23
C GLN A 33 8.56 -2.64 12.28
N SER A 34 8.16 -3.88 12.51
CA SER A 34 6.98 -4.29 13.30
C SER A 34 5.63 -4.00 12.66
N SER A 35 5.59 -3.52 11.41
CA SER A 35 4.34 -3.43 10.64
C SER A 35 3.89 -4.80 10.15
N SER A 36 2.57 -4.98 10.05
CA SER A 36 1.99 -6.24 9.58
C SER A 36 0.70 -6.06 8.80
N LEU A 37 0.42 -7.01 7.90
CA LEU A 37 -0.86 -7.16 7.22
C LEU A 37 -1.48 -8.52 7.52
N THR A 38 -2.81 -8.58 7.58
CA THR A 38 -3.57 -9.84 7.67
C THR A 38 -4.61 -9.89 6.56
N PRO A 39 -4.95 -11.09 6.04
CA PRO A 39 -5.95 -11.22 4.99
C PRO A 39 -7.35 -10.67 5.33
N THR A 40 -7.71 -10.66 6.62
CA THR A 40 -9.05 -10.29 7.10
C THR A 40 -9.10 -9.01 7.92
N GLY A 41 -7.94 -8.38 8.18
CA GLY A 41 -7.82 -7.15 8.96
C GLY A 41 -7.27 -6.01 8.12
N ASN A 42 -6.15 -5.43 8.55
CA ASN A 42 -5.40 -4.49 7.73
C ASN A 42 -4.74 -5.28 6.60
N SER A 43 -5.35 -5.29 5.43
CA SER A 43 -4.94 -6.14 4.32
C SER A 43 -4.03 -5.47 3.31
N SER A 44 -3.79 -4.15 3.42
CA SER A 44 -3.03 -3.39 2.42
C SER A 44 -2.09 -2.33 2.99
N TRP A 45 -0.99 -2.12 2.28
CA TRP A 45 -0.16 -0.93 2.37
C TRP A 45 -0.35 -0.09 1.12
N LEU A 46 -0.95 1.09 1.29
CA LEU A 46 -1.31 1.98 0.19
C LEU A 46 -0.14 2.90 -0.20
N SER A 47 -0.15 3.39 -1.43
CA SER A 47 0.67 4.51 -1.86
C SER A 47 0.09 5.84 -1.36
N PRO A 48 0.88 6.94 -1.32
CA PRO A 48 0.39 8.23 -0.83
C PRO A 48 -0.90 8.72 -1.51
N SER A 49 -1.06 8.44 -2.82
CA SER A 49 -2.29 8.75 -3.54
C SER A 49 -3.45 7.76 -3.30
N GLY A 50 -3.19 6.63 -2.64
CA GLY A 50 -4.14 5.53 -2.50
C GLY A 50 -4.45 4.77 -3.79
N LEU A 51 -3.78 5.12 -4.89
CA LEU A 51 -4.01 4.50 -6.19
C LEU A 51 -3.28 3.17 -6.35
N SER A 52 -2.21 2.92 -5.60
CA SER A 52 -1.55 1.62 -5.64
C SER A 52 -1.48 1.01 -4.25
N ALA A 53 -1.49 -0.32 -4.17
CA ALA A 53 -1.50 -1.06 -2.92
C ALA A 53 -0.62 -2.31 -3.04
N PHE A 54 0.09 -2.65 -1.96
CA PHE A 54 0.59 -4.00 -1.73
C PHE A 54 -0.36 -4.69 -0.77
N GLU A 55 -1.09 -5.72 -1.21
CA GLU A 55 -2.24 -6.20 -0.47
C GLU A 55 -2.53 -7.69 -0.56
N PHE A 56 -3.26 -8.20 0.43
CA PHE A 56 -3.94 -9.48 0.34
C PHE A 56 -5.24 -9.34 -0.46
N HIS A 57 -5.33 -10.06 -1.58
CA HIS A 57 -6.51 -10.09 -2.43
C HIS A 57 -7.26 -11.43 -2.28
N LEU A 58 -8.57 -11.38 -2.04
CA LEU A 58 -9.43 -12.56 -1.94
C LEU A 58 -9.74 -13.12 -3.33
N GLN A 59 -9.37 -14.37 -3.60
CA GLN A 59 -9.70 -15.06 -4.85
C GLN A 59 -10.94 -15.96 -4.77
N GLY A 60 -11.54 -16.09 -3.58
CA GLY A 60 -12.71 -16.95 -3.33
C GLY A 60 -12.39 -18.15 -2.45
N ASN A 61 -13.42 -18.77 -1.87
CA ASN A 61 -13.31 -19.90 -0.93
C ASN A 61 -12.27 -19.67 0.19
N ASN A 62 -12.21 -18.46 0.76
CA ASN A 62 -11.23 -18.05 1.78
C ASN A 62 -9.76 -18.23 1.38
N ARG A 63 -9.46 -18.21 0.08
CA ARG A 63 -8.09 -18.24 -0.44
C ARG A 63 -7.67 -16.84 -0.83
N TYR A 64 -6.50 -16.45 -0.37
CA TYR A 64 -5.93 -15.13 -0.60
C TYR A 64 -4.65 -15.24 -1.43
N ARG A 65 -4.26 -14.15 -2.05
CA ARG A 65 -2.94 -13.98 -2.65
C ARG A 65 -2.34 -12.66 -2.19
N LEU A 66 -1.02 -12.61 -2.06
CA LEU A 66 -0.30 -11.36 -1.84
C LEU A 66 0.02 -10.77 -3.22
N GLU A 67 -0.48 -9.57 -3.51
CA GLU A 67 -0.38 -8.98 -4.84
C GLU A 67 -0.05 -7.48 -4.77
N ILE A 68 0.59 -6.96 -5.83
CA ILE A 68 0.70 -5.52 -6.07
C ILE A 68 -0.47 -5.08 -6.95
N PHE A 69 -1.37 -4.29 -6.39
CA PHE A 69 -2.51 -3.73 -7.08
C PHE A 69 -2.25 -2.26 -7.49
N ILE A 70 -2.60 -1.90 -8.72
CA ILE A 70 -2.39 -0.55 -9.27
C ILE A 70 -3.68 -0.06 -9.93
N VAL A 71 -4.29 0.99 -9.38
CA VAL A 71 -5.40 1.76 -9.95
C VAL A 71 -4.83 2.93 -10.76
N ARG A 72 -4.56 2.72 -12.04
CA ARG A 72 -4.36 3.87 -12.95
C ARG A 72 -5.72 4.39 -13.39
N LEU A 73 -6.00 5.65 -13.08
CA LEU A 73 -7.12 6.39 -13.65
C LEU A 73 -7.03 6.28 -15.18
N VAL A 74 -8.12 5.79 -15.75
CA VAL A 74 -8.22 5.41 -17.15
C VAL A 74 -8.08 6.65 -18.04
N VAL A 75 -6.99 6.74 -18.78
CA VAL A 75 -6.98 7.37 -20.11
C VAL A 75 -6.79 6.22 -21.09
N ASN A 76 -7.83 5.90 -21.88
CA ASN A 76 -7.87 4.82 -22.90
C ASN A 76 -8.08 3.37 -22.39
N ASN A 77 -9.06 3.14 -21.51
CA ASN A 77 -9.63 1.83 -21.15
C ASN A 77 -8.68 0.70 -20.70
N THR A 78 -7.46 1.00 -20.28
CA THR A 78 -6.51 -0.04 -19.86
C THR A 78 -6.40 -0.08 -18.34
N ILE A 79 -7.04 -1.06 -17.70
CA ILE A 79 -6.78 -1.44 -16.32
C ILE A 79 -5.58 -2.39 -16.37
N VAL A 80 -4.42 -1.96 -15.86
CA VAL A 80 -3.23 -2.80 -15.77
C VAL A 80 -3.13 -3.36 -14.37
N TRP A 81 -3.16 -4.67 -14.27
CA TRP A 81 -2.99 -5.46 -13.05
C TRP A 81 -1.66 -6.20 -13.19
N THR A 82 -0.78 -6.07 -12.20
CA THR A 82 0.49 -6.80 -12.14
C THR A 82 0.32 -7.93 -11.13
N THR A 83 -0.44 -8.96 -11.50
CA THR A 83 -0.44 -10.23 -10.77
C THR A 83 0.86 -10.96 -11.09
N ASN A 84 1.60 -11.36 -10.07
CA ASN A 84 2.60 -12.40 -10.23
C ASN A 84 1.86 -13.75 -10.19
N GLN A 85 1.63 -14.36 -11.37
CA GLN A 85 0.73 -15.53 -11.49
C GLN A 85 1.26 -16.78 -10.78
N ASP A 86 2.54 -16.79 -10.43
CA ASP A 86 3.22 -17.90 -9.77
C ASP A 86 3.17 -17.80 -8.23
N ASP A 87 2.58 -16.74 -7.67
CA ASP A 87 2.52 -16.59 -6.23
C ASP A 87 1.52 -17.59 -5.60
N PRO A 88 1.96 -18.38 -4.61
CA PRO A 88 1.14 -19.42 -4.02
C PRO A 88 -0.07 -18.82 -3.31
N HIS A 89 -1.22 -19.50 -3.42
CA HIS A 89 -2.38 -19.16 -2.63
C HIS A 89 -2.09 -19.34 -1.14
N VAL A 90 -2.45 -18.34 -0.34
CA VAL A 90 -2.32 -18.36 1.12
C VAL A 90 -3.70 -18.44 1.76
N SER A 91 -3.77 -19.05 2.93
CA SER A 91 -4.97 -19.14 3.75
C SER A 91 -5.16 -17.85 4.58
N ASP A 92 -6.28 -17.71 5.28
CA ASP A 92 -6.58 -16.55 6.14
C ASP A 92 -5.83 -16.54 7.49
N ASP A 93 -5.05 -17.59 7.76
CA ASP A 93 -4.27 -17.81 8.98
C ASP A 93 -2.82 -17.32 8.89
N VAL A 94 -2.53 -16.49 7.90
CA VAL A 94 -1.21 -15.90 7.68
C VAL A 94 -1.16 -14.45 8.12
N THR A 95 0.04 -14.01 8.49
CA THR A 95 0.34 -12.59 8.73
C THR A 95 1.62 -12.24 7.99
N LEU A 96 1.56 -11.21 7.16
CA LEU A 96 2.75 -10.64 6.53
C LEU A 96 3.36 -9.66 7.50
N HIS A 97 4.66 -9.79 7.78
CA HIS A 97 5.41 -8.89 8.66
C HIS A 97 6.58 -8.28 7.93
N LEU A 98 6.77 -6.97 8.12
CA LEU A 98 8.12 -6.41 8.16
C LEU A 98 8.59 -6.49 9.60
N ASN A 99 9.33 -7.54 9.95
CA ASN A 99 9.68 -7.83 11.34
C ASN A 99 10.81 -6.93 11.85
N ILE A 100 11.12 -7.03 13.16
CA ILE A 100 12.17 -6.23 13.80
C ILE A 100 13.59 -6.58 13.33
N ASP A 101 13.78 -7.77 12.75
CA ASP A 101 15.06 -8.18 12.15
C ASP A 101 15.26 -7.55 10.75
N GLY A 102 14.27 -6.77 10.27
CA GLY A 102 14.25 -6.18 8.93
C GLY A 102 14.08 -7.22 7.84
N ARG A 103 13.25 -8.24 8.08
CA ARG A 103 12.86 -9.25 7.11
C ARG A 103 11.38 -9.10 6.76
N LEU A 104 11.07 -9.18 5.47
CA LEU A 104 9.70 -9.27 4.97
C LEU A 104 9.31 -10.75 4.88
N ILE A 105 8.47 -11.20 5.80
CA ILE A 105 8.12 -12.62 5.97
C ILE A 105 6.62 -12.84 6.01
N LEU A 106 6.19 -14.00 5.53
CA LEU A 106 4.86 -14.53 5.74
C LEU A 106 4.92 -15.53 6.89
N GLN A 107 4.33 -15.16 8.02
CA GLN A 107 4.17 -16.02 9.18
C GLN A 107 2.86 -16.79 9.06
N HIS A 108 2.92 -18.11 9.28
CA HIS A 108 1.75 -18.98 9.32
C HIS A 108 1.42 -19.32 10.77
N LYS A 109 0.16 -19.20 11.17
CA LYS A 109 -0.26 -19.42 12.56
C LYS A 109 0.02 -20.85 13.08
N PHE A 110 -0.06 -21.85 12.21
CA PHE A 110 0.01 -23.26 12.58
C PHE A 110 1.26 -23.99 12.03
N LEU A 111 2.17 -23.28 11.37
CA LEU A 111 3.44 -23.85 10.90
C LEU A 111 4.59 -23.22 11.66
N ASP A 112 5.58 -24.03 12.03
CA ASP A 112 6.78 -23.57 12.74
C ASP A 112 7.79 -22.86 11.83
N SER A 113 7.47 -22.66 10.55
CA SER A 113 8.32 -22.04 9.55
C SER A 113 7.68 -20.81 8.93
N ASN A 114 8.48 -19.75 8.77
CA ASN A 114 8.11 -18.56 8.03
C ASN A 114 8.60 -18.64 6.59
N THR A 115 7.84 -18.04 5.67
CA THR A 115 8.25 -17.89 4.27
C THR A 115 8.85 -16.51 4.06
N TYR A 116 10.06 -16.43 3.50
CA TYR A 116 10.65 -15.16 3.11
C TYR A 116 9.99 -14.67 1.82
N VAL A 117 9.38 -13.48 1.87
CA VAL A 117 8.74 -12.87 0.68
C VAL A 117 9.82 -12.27 -0.23
N VAL A 118 10.89 -11.76 0.37
CA VAL A 118 12.05 -11.25 -0.35
C VAL A 118 13.31 -11.90 0.23
N ASN A 119 14.11 -12.51 -0.63
CA ASN A 119 15.43 -12.99 -0.27
C ASN A 119 16.44 -11.86 -0.44
N HIS A 120 16.69 -11.12 0.64
CA HIS A 120 17.61 -9.98 0.67
C HIS A 120 18.54 -10.09 1.87
N ASP A 121 19.84 -9.92 1.62
CA ASP A 121 20.86 -10.14 2.65
C ASP A 121 20.86 -9.01 3.70
N GLN A 122 20.62 -7.76 3.27
CA GLN A 122 20.64 -6.59 4.15
C GLN A 122 19.32 -6.44 4.92
N SER A 123 19.40 -5.85 6.11
CA SER A 123 18.22 -5.59 6.95
C SER A 123 17.42 -4.43 6.37
N ILE A 124 16.12 -4.66 6.20
CA ILE A 124 15.17 -3.66 5.72
C ILE A 124 14.79 -2.76 6.92
N SER A 125 15.08 -1.47 6.82
CA SER A 125 14.74 -0.47 7.85
C SER A 125 13.27 -0.03 7.71
N SER A 126 12.81 0.10 6.46
CA SER A 126 11.46 0.53 6.13
C SER A 126 11.10 0.12 4.70
N ALA A 127 9.82 0.23 4.37
CA ALA A 127 9.33 0.04 3.02
C ALA A 127 8.29 1.11 2.65
N SER A 128 7.97 1.27 1.37
CA SER A 128 6.87 2.12 0.94
C SER A 128 6.28 1.65 -0.38
N MET A 129 4.96 1.79 -0.51
CA MET A 129 4.29 1.66 -1.80
C MET A 129 4.32 3.02 -2.50
N LEU A 130 4.95 3.10 -3.68
CA LEU A 130 5.02 4.35 -4.43
C LEU A 130 3.82 4.49 -5.37
N ASP A 131 3.45 5.73 -5.69
CA ASP A 131 2.40 6.03 -6.67
C ASP A 131 2.73 5.55 -8.09
N THR A 132 4.01 5.23 -8.35
CA THR A 132 4.44 4.59 -9.59
C THR A 132 3.98 3.14 -9.72
N GLY A 133 3.51 2.53 -8.62
CA GLY A 133 3.19 1.11 -8.52
C GLY A 133 4.35 0.24 -8.02
N ASN A 134 5.47 0.85 -7.62
CA ASN A 134 6.62 0.11 -7.10
C ASN A 134 6.52 -0.03 -5.58
N PHE A 135 6.62 -1.25 -5.08
CA PHE A 135 6.89 -1.52 -3.67
C PHE A 135 8.41 -1.46 -3.44
N VAL A 136 8.87 -0.47 -2.66
CA VAL A 136 10.29 -0.20 -2.45
C VAL A 136 10.69 -0.54 -1.02
N LEU A 137 11.81 -1.23 -0.88
CA LEU A 137 12.46 -1.53 0.39
C LEU A 137 13.64 -0.57 0.59
N TYR A 138 13.78 -0.04 1.79
CA TYR A 138 14.90 0.80 2.20
C TYR A 138 15.73 0.02 3.23
N ASP A 139 17.04 -0.05 3.02
CA ASP A 139 17.97 -0.53 4.02
C ASP A 139 18.25 0.57 5.06
N SER A 140 19.15 0.31 6.00
CA SER A 140 19.54 1.29 7.02
C SER A 140 20.75 2.14 6.63
N ASN A 141 21.13 2.22 5.34
CA ASN A 141 22.31 2.95 4.88
C ASN A 141 22.05 4.44 4.60
#